data_AF-A0A2G5TQY6-F1
#
_entry.id   AF-A0A2G5TQY6-F1
#
_cell.length_a   1.000
_cell.length_b   1.000
_cell.length_c   1.000
_cell.angle_alpha   90.00
_cell.angle_beta   90.00
_cell.angle_gamma   90.00
#
_symmetry.space_group_name_H-M   'P 1'
#
loop_
_entity.id
_entity.type
_entity.pdbx_description
1 polymer ?
#
loop_
_entity_poly.entity_id
_entity_poly.type
_entity_poly.pdbx_seq_one_letter_code
_entity_poly.pdbx_strand_id
1 'polypeptide(L)'
;MNKAVIKEEVIEEENNLIFINGEYVELKQEEIEQKPENLLEHEIKTEPIEFSESNNSCGFFEDVKPEPIENDSKIEKMCRTYSLMKCDICQNRMPRNLLKLIKTEDEKSVFSKIFNIQGLMEKNPTYACISHILKIFDDYTGNLRFADTAFQYLLCSFMLQNKYLMKTRTSLRRICHICRMPKDISKVHQFCSKGFRMVVMIGCILRGTHSYRQAISFMAPQKRAVICHSHCKESIDMIFLHLGVRNIHEFRNCPTSAMDGLMDIVKNIDSNFAADEIVFALDQLFEKMQKI
;
A
#
# COMPACT_ATOMS: atom_id res chain seq x y z
N MET A 1 -48.50 7.27 64.43
CA MET A 1 -47.05 7.52 64.61
C MET A 1 -46.31 6.38 63.93
N ASN A 2 -45.92 6.56 62.66
CA ASN A 2 -45.25 5.52 61.87
C ASN A 2 -43.77 5.88 61.77
N LYS A 3 -42.91 5.08 62.40
CA LYS A 3 -41.45 5.19 62.34
C LYS A 3 -40.98 4.78 60.94
N ALA A 4 -40.42 5.73 60.20
CA ALA A 4 -39.76 5.47 58.93
C ALA A 4 -38.34 4.94 59.18
N VAL A 5 -38.02 3.83 58.52
CA VAL A 5 -36.69 3.21 58.45
C VAL A 5 -35.94 3.90 57.32
N ILE A 6 -34.82 4.56 57.63
CA ILE A 6 -33.89 5.12 56.64
C ILE A 6 -32.91 3.99 56.27
N LYS A 7 -32.90 3.59 54.99
CA LYS A 7 -31.83 2.79 54.40
C LYS A 7 -30.80 3.76 53.81
N GLU A 8 -29.57 3.70 54.28
CA GLU A 8 -28.42 4.36 53.64
C GLU A 8 -27.96 3.49 52.46
N GLU A 9 -28.12 4.01 51.24
CA GLU A 9 -27.46 3.50 50.04
C GLU A 9 -26.04 4.08 50.00
N VAL A 10 -25.03 3.21 50.10
CA VAL A 10 -23.62 3.56 49.90
C VAL A 10 -23.40 3.60 48.39
N ILE A 11 -23.14 4.78 47.84
CA ILE A 11 -22.76 4.98 46.44
C ILE A 11 -21.24 4.78 46.38
N GLU A 12 -20.78 3.73 45.68
CA GLU A 12 -19.36 3.55 45.35
C GLU A 12 -19.00 4.50 44.19
N GLU A 13 -18.13 5.49 44.44
CA GLU A 13 -17.58 6.36 43.40
C GLU A 13 -16.53 5.61 42.57
N GLU A 14 -16.76 5.47 41.26
CA GLU A 14 -15.80 4.93 40.30
C GLU A 14 -14.70 5.98 40.01
N ASN A 15 -13.56 5.88 40.69
CA ASN A 15 -12.38 6.70 40.39
C ASN A 15 -11.65 6.19 39.14
N ASN A 16 -11.64 6.99 38.08
CA ASN A 16 -10.92 6.72 36.83
C ASN A 16 -9.40 6.91 37.00
N LEU A 17 -8.67 5.85 37.37
CA LEU A 17 -7.21 5.83 37.42
C LEU A 17 -6.61 5.33 36.10
N ILE A 18 -5.62 6.04 35.55
CA ILE A 18 -4.84 5.59 34.38
C ILE A 18 -3.42 5.23 34.84
N PHE A 19 -2.95 4.05 34.42
CA PHE A 19 -1.62 3.54 34.74
C PHE A 19 -0.60 3.97 33.67
N ILE A 20 0.34 4.83 34.04
CA ILE A 20 1.40 5.32 33.15
C ILE A 20 2.74 5.21 33.87
N ASN A 21 3.73 4.58 33.23
CA ASN A 21 5.10 4.44 33.73
C ASN A 21 5.27 3.79 35.12
N GLY A 22 4.36 2.88 35.49
CA GLY A 22 4.50 2.07 36.72
C GLY A 22 3.86 2.65 37.97
N GLU A 23 3.20 3.81 37.90
CA GLU A 23 2.45 4.42 39.01
C GLU A 23 1.02 4.78 38.58
N TYR A 24 0.09 4.73 39.54
CA TYR A 24 -1.30 5.19 39.37
C TYR A 24 -1.36 6.69 39.61
N VAL A 25 -1.83 7.45 38.62
CA VAL A 25 -2.00 8.90 38.72
C VAL A 25 -3.50 9.23 38.66
N GLU A 26 -3.97 10.00 39.64
CA GLU A 26 -5.36 10.45 39.78
C GLU A 26 -5.61 11.66 38.87
N LEU A 27 -6.51 11.53 37.90
CA LEU A 27 -6.87 12.62 36.99
C LEU A 27 -7.88 13.55 37.67
N LYS A 28 -7.45 14.76 38.05
CA LYS A 28 -8.39 15.84 38.38
C LYS A 28 -9.04 16.36 37.10
N GLN A 29 -10.33 16.13 36.96
CA GLN A 29 -11.13 16.62 35.85
C GLN A 29 -11.39 18.12 36.06
N GLU A 30 -10.68 18.98 35.33
CA GLU A 30 -10.98 20.42 35.28
C GLU A 30 -12.17 20.63 34.32
N GLU A 31 -13.32 21.03 34.87
CA GLU A 31 -14.48 21.47 34.09
C GLU A 31 -14.13 22.76 33.34
N ILE A 32 -13.98 22.68 32.02
CA ILE A 32 -13.90 23.87 31.16
C ILE A 32 -15.29 24.11 30.59
N GLU A 33 -15.97 25.11 31.15
CA GLU A 33 -17.23 25.66 30.63
C GLU A 33 -17.06 26.13 29.18
N GLN A 34 -17.94 25.66 28.30
CA GLN A 34 -18.11 26.22 26.96
C GLN A 34 -18.82 27.58 27.03
N LYS A 35 -18.26 28.57 26.33
CA LYS A 35 -19.06 29.64 25.71
C LYS A 35 -18.54 29.94 24.29
N PRO A 36 -19.42 30.13 23.29
CA PRO A 36 -19.03 30.43 21.93
C PRO A 36 -18.98 31.94 21.71
N GLU A 37 -18.09 32.42 20.83
CA GLU A 37 -18.41 33.28 19.69
C GLU A 37 -17.17 33.89 19.03
N ASN A 38 -17.18 33.79 17.70
CA ASN A 38 -16.83 34.82 16.72
C ASN A 38 -15.37 35.24 16.46
N LEU A 39 -15.06 35.13 15.16
CA LEU A 39 -14.23 36.02 14.34
C LEU A 39 -12.74 36.12 14.69
N LEU A 40 -11.92 35.49 13.85
CA LEU A 40 -10.74 36.12 13.27
C LEU A 40 -10.28 35.33 12.04
N GLU A 41 -10.54 35.91 10.87
CA GLU A 41 -9.90 35.57 9.61
C GLU A 41 -8.40 35.81 9.75
N HIS A 42 -7.59 34.76 9.60
CA HIS A 42 -6.18 34.91 9.28
C HIS A 42 -5.85 34.13 8.01
N GLU A 43 -5.54 34.92 6.99
CA GLU A 43 -4.96 34.52 5.72
C GLU A 43 -3.77 33.57 5.93
N ILE A 44 -3.94 32.31 5.55
CA ILE A 44 -2.81 31.40 5.35
C ILE A 44 -2.41 31.53 3.88
N LYS A 45 -1.30 32.23 3.64
CA LYS A 45 -0.57 32.19 2.37
C LYS A 45 -0.12 30.75 2.12
N THR A 46 -0.78 30.09 1.18
CA THR A 46 -0.37 28.77 0.69
C THR A 46 0.76 28.95 -0.32
N GLU A 47 2.00 28.65 0.08
CA GLU A 47 3.08 28.42 -0.89
C GLU A 47 2.79 27.10 -1.65
N PRO A 48 2.97 27.07 -2.99
CA PRO A 48 2.74 25.86 -3.77
C PRO A 48 3.89 24.89 -3.55
N ILE A 49 3.59 23.73 -2.96
CA ILE A 49 4.53 22.60 -2.96
C ILE A 49 4.52 22.00 -4.38
N GLU A 50 5.55 22.31 -5.16
CA GLU A 50 5.84 21.66 -6.44
C GLU A 50 6.16 20.18 -6.19
N PHE A 51 5.17 19.31 -6.38
CA PHE A 51 5.41 17.88 -6.51
C PHE A 51 5.83 17.61 -7.95
N SER A 52 7.12 17.33 -8.14
CA SER A 52 7.68 16.87 -9.40
C SER A 52 6.99 15.58 -9.86
N GLU A 53 6.27 15.67 -10.97
CA GLU A 53 5.63 14.55 -11.66
C GLU A 53 6.70 13.63 -12.26
N SER A 54 6.92 12.45 -11.66
CA SER A 54 7.57 11.35 -12.39
C SER A 54 6.49 10.66 -13.25
N ASN A 55 6.43 11.03 -14.51
CA ASN A 55 5.66 10.36 -15.56
C ASN A 55 6.17 8.93 -15.78
N ASN A 56 5.65 7.99 -14.99
CA ASN A 56 5.59 6.59 -15.39
C ASN A 56 4.18 6.32 -15.92
N SER A 57 4.04 6.53 -17.23
CA SER A 57 2.88 6.10 -18.01
C SER A 57 2.90 4.58 -18.11
N CYS A 58 1.91 3.93 -17.51
CA CYS A 58 1.60 2.55 -17.82
C CYS A 58 0.72 2.59 -19.07
N GLY A 59 1.34 2.35 -20.23
CA GLY A 59 0.64 2.33 -21.51
C GLY A 59 -0.33 1.16 -21.59
N PHE A 60 -1.60 1.49 -21.70
CA PHE A 60 -2.64 0.73 -22.40
C PHE A 60 -3.59 1.80 -22.95
N PHE A 61 -3.58 2.00 -24.26
CA PHE A 61 -4.58 2.79 -24.96
C PHE A 61 -5.52 1.79 -25.63
N GLU A 62 -6.79 1.81 -25.25
CA GLU A 62 -7.89 1.60 -26.19
C GLU A 62 -8.76 2.84 -26.13
N ASP A 63 -9.00 3.40 -27.33
CA ASP A 63 -10.14 4.21 -27.75
C ASP A 63 -9.72 5.38 -28.65
N VAL A 64 -9.36 5.04 -29.89
CA VAL A 64 -9.52 5.95 -31.04
C VAL A 64 -10.30 5.18 -32.11
N LYS A 65 -11.45 5.74 -32.51
CA LYS A 65 -12.30 5.24 -33.60
C LYS A 65 -11.49 5.08 -34.90
N PRO A 66 -11.68 3.99 -35.67
CA PRO A 66 -11.02 3.85 -36.96
C PRO A 66 -11.78 4.60 -38.05
N GLU A 67 -11.09 5.48 -38.77
CA GLU A 67 -11.41 5.78 -40.17
C GLU A 67 -10.38 5.06 -41.06
N PRO A 68 -10.78 4.55 -42.24
CA PRO A 68 -9.91 3.72 -43.05
C PRO A 68 -8.97 4.60 -43.87
N ILE A 69 -7.67 4.52 -43.59
CA ILE A 69 -6.64 4.98 -44.52
C ILE A 69 -5.76 3.77 -44.82
N GLU A 70 -6.00 3.19 -45.99
CA GLU A 70 -5.05 2.30 -46.66
C GLU A 70 -3.72 3.04 -46.80
N ASN A 71 -2.66 2.48 -46.22
CA ASN A 71 -1.32 2.74 -46.71
C ASN A 71 -0.36 1.64 -46.25
N ASP A 72 0.07 0.86 -47.23
CA ASP A 72 1.17 -0.09 -47.13
C ASP A 72 2.44 0.63 -46.67
N SER A 73 2.80 0.45 -45.40
CA SER A 73 4.17 0.67 -44.98
C SER A 73 4.57 -0.35 -43.93
N LYS A 74 5.46 -1.24 -44.38
CA LYS A 74 6.22 -2.20 -43.60
C LYS A 74 7.17 -1.44 -42.66
N ILE A 75 6.62 -0.77 -41.65
CA ILE A 75 7.43 -0.18 -40.57
C ILE A 75 7.69 -1.32 -39.59
N GLU A 76 8.69 -2.12 -39.95
CA GLU A 76 9.38 -3.00 -39.04
C GLU A 76 9.94 -2.11 -37.92
N LYS A 77 9.19 -2.10 -36.81
CA LYS A 77 9.49 -1.34 -35.60
C LYS A 77 10.81 -1.88 -35.07
N MET A 78 11.90 -1.25 -35.49
CA MET A 78 13.25 -1.51 -35.01
C MET A 78 13.31 -1.07 -33.53
N CYS A 79 12.76 -1.89 -32.65
CA CYS A 79 12.99 -1.80 -31.22
C CYS A 79 14.51 -1.87 -31.05
N ARG A 80 15.13 -0.75 -30.65
CA ARG A 80 16.51 -0.74 -30.19
C ARG A 80 16.68 -1.92 -29.24
N THR A 81 17.46 -2.90 -29.66
CA THR A 81 17.85 -4.05 -28.86
C THR A 81 18.54 -3.50 -27.63
N TYR A 82 17.78 -3.26 -26.55
CA TYR A 82 18.37 -3.04 -25.24
C TYR A 82 19.29 -4.24 -25.03
N SER A 83 20.59 -3.99 -24.89
CA SER A 83 21.56 -5.06 -24.70
C SER A 83 21.22 -5.76 -23.39
N LEU A 84 20.49 -6.87 -23.52
CA LEU A 84 20.12 -7.70 -22.38
C LEU A 84 21.42 -8.32 -21.87
N MET A 85 21.77 -7.97 -20.64
CA MET A 85 22.95 -8.48 -19.98
C MET A 85 22.55 -9.67 -19.10
N LYS A 86 23.47 -10.59 -18.87
CA LYS A 86 23.23 -11.80 -18.10
C LYS A 86 23.69 -11.60 -16.66
N CYS A 87 22.89 -12.01 -15.68
CA CYS A 87 23.37 -12.10 -14.30
C CYS A 87 24.24 -13.35 -14.12
N ASP A 88 25.44 -13.22 -13.56
CA ASP A 88 26.35 -14.34 -13.32
C ASP A 88 25.92 -15.29 -12.19
N ILE A 89 24.90 -14.92 -11.42
CA ILE A 89 24.36 -15.71 -10.31
C ILE A 89 23.18 -16.56 -10.79
N CYS A 90 22.08 -15.95 -11.24
CA CYS A 90 20.90 -16.71 -11.72
C CYS A 90 20.92 -17.02 -13.22
N GLN A 91 21.90 -16.52 -13.97
CA GLN A 91 22.00 -16.73 -15.42
C GLN A 91 20.85 -16.10 -16.25
N ASN A 92 19.92 -15.36 -15.63
CA ASN A 92 18.83 -14.66 -16.32
C ASN A 92 19.33 -13.43 -17.08
N ARG A 93 18.76 -13.21 -18.28
CA ARG A 93 18.97 -12.01 -19.09
C ARG A 93 18.02 -10.91 -18.66
N MET A 94 18.52 -9.69 -18.46
CA MET A 94 17.68 -8.56 -18.05
C MET A 94 18.23 -7.21 -18.52
N PRO A 95 17.39 -6.16 -18.51
CA PRO A 95 17.82 -4.79 -18.77
C PRO A 95 18.96 -4.34 -17.85
N ARG A 96 19.86 -3.52 -18.39
CA ARG A 96 21.06 -3.04 -17.68
C ARG A 96 20.76 -2.29 -16.38
N ASN A 97 19.61 -1.61 -16.27
CA ASN A 97 19.19 -0.90 -15.07
C ASN A 97 18.81 -1.84 -13.89
N LEU A 98 18.64 -3.15 -14.14
CA LEU A 98 18.39 -4.16 -13.11
C LEU A 98 19.65 -4.93 -12.69
N LEU A 99 20.80 -4.58 -13.24
CA LEU A 99 22.09 -5.22 -12.98
C LEU A 99 23.08 -4.23 -12.38
N LYS A 100 23.90 -4.71 -11.47
CA LYS A 100 25.10 -4.03 -11.00
C LYS A 100 26.33 -4.73 -11.58
N LEU A 101 27.24 -3.93 -12.15
CA LEU A 101 28.58 -4.38 -12.49
C LEU A 101 29.37 -4.59 -11.20
N ILE A 102 29.89 -5.80 -11.01
CA ILE A 102 30.76 -6.17 -9.90
C ILE A 102 32.19 -5.95 -10.34
N LYS A 103 32.88 -4.99 -9.71
CA LYS A 103 34.17 -4.49 -10.19
C LYS A 103 35.33 -5.01 -9.35
N THR A 104 35.15 -5.10 -8.03
CA THR A 104 36.27 -5.37 -7.13
C THR A 104 36.33 -6.85 -6.77
N GLU A 105 37.54 -7.34 -6.48
CA GLU A 105 37.76 -8.70 -6.00
C GLU A 105 37.08 -8.95 -4.64
N ASP A 106 36.99 -7.92 -3.81
CA ASP A 106 36.23 -7.94 -2.55
C ASP A 106 34.73 -8.20 -2.78
N GLU A 107 34.11 -7.48 -3.73
CA GLU A 107 32.71 -7.70 -4.08
C GLU A 107 32.52 -9.14 -4.62
N LYS A 108 33.40 -9.60 -5.54
CA LYS A 108 33.34 -10.96 -6.07
C LYS A 108 33.48 -12.02 -4.97
N SER A 109 34.36 -11.79 -4.00
CA SER A 109 34.55 -12.69 -2.85
C SER A 109 33.29 -12.79 -1.99
N VAL A 110 32.56 -11.67 -1.80
CA VAL A 110 31.26 -11.67 -1.12
C VAL A 110 30.25 -12.55 -1.85
N PHE A 111 30.11 -12.40 -3.17
CA PHE A 111 29.20 -13.23 -3.96
C PHE A 111 29.60 -14.71 -3.99
N SER A 112 30.88 -14.99 -4.19
CA SER A 112 31.38 -16.37 -4.24
C SER A 112 31.11 -17.10 -2.93
N LYS A 113 31.34 -16.45 -1.78
CA LYS A 113 31.11 -17.06 -0.47
C LYS A 113 29.63 -17.21 -0.11
N ILE A 114 28.77 -16.25 -0.47
CA ILE A 114 27.34 -16.31 -0.13
C ILE A 114 26.58 -17.28 -1.04
N PHE A 115 26.90 -17.30 -2.33
CA PHE A 115 26.18 -18.11 -3.32
C PHE A 115 26.92 -19.40 -3.72
N ASN A 116 28.08 -19.68 -3.12
CA ASN A 116 28.94 -20.83 -3.43
C ASN A 116 29.26 -20.96 -4.94
N ILE A 117 29.53 -19.82 -5.61
CA ILE A 117 29.81 -19.79 -7.04
C ILE A 117 31.32 -19.90 -7.27
N GLN A 118 31.74 -21.01 -7.87
CA GLN A 118 33.12 -21.22 -8.31
C GLN A 118 33.37 -20.54 -9.67
N GLY A 119 34.57 -19.97 -9.86
CA GLY A 119 34.96 -19.31 -11.12
C GLY A 119 34.45 -17.88 -11.33
N LEU A 120 33.80 -17.26 -10.33
CA LEU A 120 33.39 -15.85 -10.43
C LEU A 120 34.60 -14.91 -10.53
N MET A 121 35.71 -15.26 -9.90
CA MET A 121 36.95 -14.47 -9.90
C MET A 121 37.55 -14.35 -11.31
N GLU A 122 37.39 -15.39 -12.14
CA GLU A 122 37.96 -15.48 -13.50
C GLU A 122 37.15 -14.70 -14.55
N LYS A 123 35.92 -14.29 -14.23
CA LYS A 123 35.02 -13.61 -15.18
C LYS A 123 35.15 -12.09 -15.10
N ASN A 124 35.45 -11.46 -16.24
CA ASN A 124 35.39 -10.00 -16.41
C ASN A 124 34.69 -9.67 -17.75
N PRO A 125 33.62 -8.85 -17.78
CA PRO A 125 32.91 -8.24 -16.65
C PRO A 125 31.97 -9.22 -15.93
N THR A 126 31.80 -9.06 -14.61
CA THR A 126 30.82 -9.82 -13.81
C THR A 126 29.60 -8.95 -13.49
N TYR A 127 28.39 -9.44 -13.72
CA TYR A 127 27.15 -8.73 -13.39
C TYR A 127 26.28 -9.50 -12.39
N ALA A 128 25.81 -8.82 -11.36
CA ALA A 128 24.81 -9.35 -10.43
C ALA A 128 23.50 -8.59 -10.57
N CYS A 129 22.37 -9.28 -10.58
CA CYS A 129 21.08 -8.60 -10.56
C CYS A 129 20.81 -8.01 -9.18
N ILE A 130 20.09 -6.88 -9.18
CA ILE A 130 19.76 -6.16 -7.95
C ILE A 130 19.10 -7.10 -6.94
N SER A 131 18.23 -8.02 -7.37
CA SER A 131 17.58 -8.99 -6.47
C SER A 131 18.55 -9.86 -5.65
N HIS A 132 19.69 -10.29 -6.21
CA HIS A 132 20.69 -11.05 -5.42
C HIS A 132 21.44 -10.18 -4.44
N ILE A 133 21.77 -8.95 -4.85
CA ILE A 133 22.38 -7.98 -3.93
C ILE A 133 21.42 -7.73 -2.77
N LEU A 134 20.14 -7.51 -3.06
CA LEU A 134 19.09 -7.33 -2.07
C LEU A 134 18.93 -8.56 -1.14
N LYS A 135 19.04 -9.77 -1.67
CA LYS A 135 19.03 -11.00 -0.87
C LYS A 135 20.18 -11.04 0.13
N ILE A 136 21.40 -10.65 -0.27
CA ILE A 136 22.54 -10.52 0.65
C ILE A 136 22.20 -9.54 1.79
N PHE A 137 21.53 -8.44 1.49
CA PHE A 137 21.10 -7.52 2.54
C PHE A 137 20.08 -8.18 3.49
N ASP A 138 19.06 -8.84 2.97
CA ASP A 138 18.01 -9.46 3.80
C ASP A 138 18.59 -10.52 4.75
N ASP A 139 19.48 -11.36 4.25
CA ASP A 139 20.05 -12.49 5.00
C ASP A 139 20.99 -12.01 6.15
N TYR A 140 21.55 -10.80 6.05
CA TYR A 140 22.64 -10.35 6.95
C TYR A 140 22.37 -9.05 7.73
N THR A 141 21.34 -8.26 7.41
CA THR A 141 21.05 -6.99 8.11
C THR A 141 20.72 -7.17 9.60
N GLY A 142 20.23 -8.35 10.02
CA GLY A 142 19.92 -8.65 11.43
C GLY A 142 21.06 -9.29 12.25
N ASN A 143 22.07 -9.86 11.58
CA ASN A 143 23.06 -10.75 12.20
C ASN A 143 24.45 -10.10 12.38
N LEU A 144 24.66 -8.89 11.88
CA LEU A 144 25.93 -8.17 11.96
C LEU A 144 26.06 -7.40 13.28
N ARG A 145 26.12 -8.09 14.41
CA ARG A 145 26.32 -7.40 15.70
C ARG A 145 27.78 -7.07 16.03
N PHE A 146 28.78 -7.82 15.55
CA PHE A 146 30.19 -7.44 15.62
C PHE A 146 30.95 -8.10 14.46
N ALA A 147 31.90 -7.40 13.84
CA ALA A 147 32.71 -7.93 12.73
C ALA A 147 33.94 -8.67 13.28
N ASP A 148 33.73 -9.90 13.72
CA ASP A 148 34.76 -10.75 14.32
C ASP A 148 35.57 -11.54 13.27
N THR A 149 35.18 -11.45 11.99
CA THR A 149 35.87 -12.14 10.88
C THR A 149 36.17 -11.20 9.71
N ALA A 150 37.26 -11.49 9.00
CA ALA A 150 37.64 -10.78 7.77
C ALA A 150 36.50 -10.75 6.73
N PHE A 151 35.69 -11.80 6.67
CA PHE A 151 34.53 -11.85 5.79
C PHE A 151 33.41 -10.90 6.20
N GLN A 152 33.13 -10.76 7.50
CA GLN A 152 32.14 -9.78 7.97
C GLN A 152 32.59 -8.35 7.65
N TYR A 153 33.89 -8.04 7.69
CA TYR A 153 34.41 -6.74 7.24
C TYR A 153 34.13 -6.51 5.75
N LEU A 154 34.44 -7.50 4.90
CA LEU A 154 34.13 -7.44 3.46
C LEU A 154 32.64 -7.27 3.21
N LEU A 155 31.79 -8.00 3.95
CA LEU A 155 30.35 -7.91 3.84
C LEU A 155 29.82 -6.53 4.28
N CYS A 156 30.32 -5.98 5.39
CA CYS A 156 29.98 -4.63 5.84
C CYS A 156 30.40 -3.57 4.81
N SER A 157 31.63 -3.66 4.30
CA SER A 157 32.13 -2.76 3.25
C SER A 157 31.26 -2.84 1.99
N PHE A 158 30.93 -4.07 1.56
CA PHE A 158 30.02 -4.32 0.46
C PHE A 158 28.65 -3.67 0.70
N MET A 159 28.05 -3.88 1.87
CA MET A 159 26.75 -3.32 2.23
C MET A 159 26.77 -1.78 2.27
N LEU A 160 27.85 -1.17 2.78
CA LEU A 160 28.03 0.28 2.82
C LEU A 160 28.15 0.87 1.40
N GLN A 161 28.98 0.26 0.54
CA GLN A 161 29.15 0.68 -0.85
C GLN A 161 27.85 0.54 -1.65
N ASN A 162 27.02 -0.44 -1.29
CA ASN A 162 25.74 -0.72 -1.92
C ASN A 162 24.55 -0.07 -1.19
N LYS A 163 24.78 0.79 -0.20
CA LYS A 163 23.71 1.42 0.61
C LYS A 163 22.71 2.23 -0.22
N TYR A 164 23.10 2.76 -1.39
CA TYR A 164 22.17 3.44 -2.29
C TYR A 164 21.11 2.50 -2.87
N LEU A 165 21.42 1.22 -3.09
CA LEU A 165 20.45 0.18 -3.46
C LEU A 165 19.51 -0.16 -2.29
N MET A 166 19.93 0.14 -1.06
CA MET A 166 19.06 0.15 0.12
C MET A 166 18.25 1.44 0.26
N LYS A 167 18.67 2.58 -0.32
CA LYS A 167 17.85 3.82 -0.33
C LYS A 167 16.64 3.70 -1.26
N THR A 168 16.72 2.91 -2.32
CA THR A 168 15.52 2.44 -3.03
C THR A 168 14.62 1.54 -2.17
N ARG A 169 15.10 1.12 -0.99
CA ARG A 169 14.52 0.17 -0.06
C ARG A 169 14.22 0.72 1.32
N THR A 170 14.51 1.99 1.64
CA THR A 170 13.75 2.67 2.69
C THR A 170 12.32 2.49 2.25
N SER A 171 11.59 1.59 2.95
CA SER A 171 10.26 1.14 2.59
C SER A 171 9.56 2.33 1.99
N LEU A 172 9.30 2.35 0.67
CA LEU A 172 8.65 3.48 0.05
C LEU A 172 7.26 3.51 0.66
N ARG A 173 7.16 4.17 1.82
CA ARG A 173 5.97 4.11 2.64
C ARG A 173 4.98 4.97 1.92
N ARG A 174 3.85 4.39 1.58
CA ARG A 174 2.75 5.17 1.06
C ARG A 174 1.72 5.32 2.15
N ILE A 175 1.10 6.48 2.15
CA ILE A 175 0.04 6.80 3.07
C ILE A 175 -1.23 6.16 2.53
N CYS A 176 -1.84 5.29 3.34
CA CYS A 176 -3.17 4.78 3.00
C CYS A 176 -4.17 5.95 3.04
N HIS A 177 -4.97 6.12 1.99
CA HIS A 177 -5.94 7.20 1.92
C HIS A 177 -7.13 7.03 2.87
N ILE A 178 -7.34 5.81 3.41
CA ILE A 178 -8.40 5.50 4.38
C ILE A 178 -7.94 5.83 5.81
N CYS A 179 -6.95 5.11 6.36
CA CYS A 179 -6.49 5.36 7.73
C CYS A 179 -5.42 6.45 7.87
N ARG A 180 -4.91 7.01 6.78
CA ARG A 180 -3.82 8.02 6.78
C ARG A 180 -2.51 7.55 7.42
N MET A 181 -2.38 6.26 7.69
CA MET A 181 -1.14 5.68 8.23
C MET A 181 -0.16 5.33 7.11
N PRO A 182 1.15 5.56 7.33
CA PRO A 182 2.19 5.10 6.42
C PRO A 182 2.28 3.58 6.44
N LYS A 183 2.37 2.97 5.26
CA LYS A 183 2.43 1.51 5.08
C LYS A 183 3.52 1.16 4.08
N ASP A 184 4.17 0.02 4.30
CA ASP A 184 5.13 -0.52 3.34
C ASP A 184 4.48 -0.69 1.97
N ILE A 185 5.25 -0.49 0.90
CA ILE A 185 4.72 -0.59 -0.48
C ILE A 185 4.12 -1.97 -0.77
N SER A 186 4.63 -3.03 -0.13
CA SER A 186 4.11 -4.40 -0.24
C SER A 186 2.76 -4.60 0.46
N LYS A 187 2.37 -3.69 1.36
CA LYS A 187 1.12 -3.75 2.14
C LYS A 187 0.07 -2.76 1.63
N VAL A 188 0.30 -2.13 0.49
CA VAL A 188 -0.64 -1.20 -0.13
C VAL A 188 -0.90 -1.57 -1.58
N HIS A 189 -2.12 -1.29 -2.01
CA HIS A 189 -2.54 -1.38 -3.39
C HIS A 189 -2.81 0.00 -3.93
N GLN A 190 -2.30 0.25 -5.13
CA GLN A 190 -2.66 1.43 -5.90
C GLN A 190 -3.74 1.07 -6.91
N PHE A 191 -4.77 1.91 -6.98
CA PHE A 191 -5.92 1.74 -7.87
C PHE A 191 -6.17 3.04 -8.63
N CYS A 192 -6.44 2.89 -9.93
CA CYS A 192 -6.92 3.97 -10.78
C CYS A 192 -8.41 3.78 -11.14
N SER A 193 -8.92 2.55 -11.09
CA SER A 193 -10.29 2.26 -11.50
C SER A 193 -11.30 2.92 -10.56
N LYS A 194 -12.40 3.39 -11.15
CA LYS A 194 -13.55 3.91 -10.43
C LYS A 194 -14.19 2.81 -9.58
N GLY A 195 -14.35 1.60 -10.13
CA GLY A 195 -14.94 0.47 -9.43
C GLY A 195 -14.21 0.06 -8.15
N PHE A 196 -12.88 -0.02 -8.14
CA PHE A 196 -12.17 -0.37 -6.90
C PHE A 196 -12.34 0.68 -5.80
N ARG A 197 -12.39 1.96 -6.19
CA ARG A 197 -12.67 3.05 -5.26
C ARG A 197 -14.09 2.95 -4.71
N MET A 198 -15.05 2.59 -5.55
CA MET A 198 -16.44 2.37 -5.16
C MET A 198 -16.56 1.23 -4.13
N VAL A 199 -16.01 0.05 -4.43
CA VAL A 199 -16.02 -1.12 -3.52
C VAL A 199 -15.44 -0.78 -2.16
N VAL A 200 -14.29 -0.10 -2.13
CA VAL A 200 -13.67 0.31 -0.87
C VAL A 200 -14.57 1.25 -0.09
N MET A 201 -15.18 2.23 -0.76
CA MET A 201 -16.01 3.24 -0.10
C MET A 201 -17.34 2.68 0.41
N ILE A 202 -17.95 1.74 -0.31
CA ILE A 202 -19.11 0.99 0.18
C ILE A 202 -18.75 0.30 1.50
N GLY A 203 -17.65 -0.46 1.54
CA GLY A 203 -17.21 -1.13 2.77
C GLY A 203 -16.92 -0.15 3.92
N CYS A 204 -16.37 1.03 3.63
CA CYS A 204 -16.13 2.07 4.62
C CYS A 204 -17.42 2.70 5.18
N ILE A 205 -18.45 2.87 4.34
CA ILE A 205 -19.79 3.36 4.73
C ILE A 205 -20.51 2.31 5.56
N LEU A 206 -20.50 1.04 5.14
CA LEU A 206 -21.09 -0.08 5.88
C LEU A 206 -20.51 -0.21 7.30
N ARG A 207 -19.23 0.12 7.47
CA ARG A 207 -18.57 0.17 8.78
C ARG A 207 -18.86 1.43 9.60
N GLY A 208 -19.57 2.41 9.02
CA GLY A 208 -19.82 3.71 9.66
C GLY A 208 -18.58 4.60 9.79
N THR A 209 -17.49 4.29 9.07
CA THR A 209 -16.24 5.09 9.16
C THR A 209 -16.20 6.28 8.22
N HIS A 210 -17.03 6.26 7.18
CA HIS A 210 -17.08 7.31 6.16
C HIS A 210 -18.53 7.67 5.85
N SER A 211 -18.76 8.95 5.59
CA SER A 211 -20.03 9.48 5.08
C SER A 211 -20.09 9.42 3.56
N TYR A 212 -21.30 9.52 2.99
CA TYR A 212 -21.50 9.66 1.54
C TYR A 212 -20.72 10.85 0.96
N ARG A 213 -20.68 11.99 1.66
CA ARG A 213 -19.93 13.17 1.22
C ARG A 213 -18.42 12.89 1.09
N GLN A 214 -17.85 12.15 2.02
CA GLN A 214 -16.43 11.74 1.96
C GLN A 214 -16.20 10.75 0.81
N ALA A 215 -17.12 9.81 0.59
CA ALA A 215 -17.05 8.87 -0.53
C ALA A 215 -17.10 9.61 -1.89
N ILE A 216 -18.03 10.53 -2.08
CA ILE A 216 -18.12 11.35 -3.30
C ILE A 216 -16.81 12.10 -3.57
N SER A 217 -16.22 12.74 -2.55
CA SER A 217 -14.93 13.44 -2.68
C SER A 217 -13.78 12.49 -3.07
N PHE A 218 -13.84 11.24 -2.64
CA PHE A 218 -12.86 10.20 -2.97
C PHE A 218 -12.97 9.71 -4.42
N MET A 219 -14.16 9.79 -5.02
CA MET A 219 -14.45 9.31 -6.37
C MET A 219 -13.96 10.22 -7.51
N ALA A 220 -13.35 11.37 -7.20
CA ALA A 220 -12.91 12.35 -8.21
C ALA A 220 -12.02 11.74 -9.33
N PRO A 221 -12.20 12.10 -10.63
CA PRO A 221 -11.64 11.38 -11.77
C PRO A 221 -10.12 11.18 -11.82
N GLN A 222 -9.32 12.12 -11.30
CA GLN A 222 -7.84 12.02 -11.35
C GLN A 222 -7.20 11.44 -10.07
N LYS A 223 -7.98 11.00 -9.07
CA LYS A 223 -7.42 10.48 -7.82
C LYS A 223 -7.00 9.02 -7.95
N ARG A 224 -5.70 8.79 -8.01
CA ARG A 224 -5.10 7.48 -7.69
C ARG A 224 -5.39 7.17 -6.23
N ALA A 225 -5.99 6.03 -5.94
CA ALA A 225 -6.23 5.59 -4.58
C ALA A 225 -5.11 4.67 -4.11
N VAL A 226 -4.45 5.03 -3.01
CA VAL A 226 -3.52 4.14 -2.31
C VAL A 226 -4.20 3.63 -1.05
N ILE A 227 -4.42 2.32 -0.97
CA ILE A 227 -5.20 1.71 0.11
C ILE A 227 -4.42 0.54 0.67
N CYS A 228 -4.36 0.40 1.99
CA CYS A 228 -3.65 -0.72 2.59
C CYS A 228 -4.46 -2.00 2.48
N HIS A 229 -3.74 -3.12 2.44
CA HIS A 229 -4.32 -4.45 2.30
C HIS A 229 -5.44 -4.71 3.33
N SER A 230 -5.25 -4.29 4.60
CA SER A 230 -6.28 -4.45 5.62
C SER A 230 -7.59 -3.75 5.26
N HIS A 231 -7.56 -2.51 4.75
CA HIS A 231 -8.78 -1.79 4.35
C HIS A 231 -9.43 -2.40 3.11
N CYS A 232 -8.65 -2.89 2.15
CA CYS A 232 -9.22 -3.60 1.02
C CYS A 232 -9.95 -4.87 1.47
N LYS A 233 -9.33 -5.63 2.37
CA LYS A 233 -9.91 -6.86 2.93
C LYS A 233 -11.17 -6.55 3.76
N GLU A 234 -11.07 -5.63 4.71
CA GLU A 234 -12.19 -5.19 5.55
C GLU A 234 -13.36 -4.70 4.69
N SER A 235 -13.11 -3.96 3.62
CA SER A 235 -14.19 -3.51 2.72
C SER A 235 -14.91 -4.68 2.05
N ILE A 236 -14.17 -5.70 1.57
CA ILE A 236 -14.77 -6.91 0.99
C ILE A 236 -15.56 -7.67 2.06
N ASP A 237 -14.96 -7.88 3.23
CA ASP A 237 -15.56 -8.63 4.33
C ASP A 237 -16.87 -7.96 4.79
N MET A 238 -16.91 -6.63 4.86
CA MET A 238 -18.12 -5.87 5.20
C MET A 238 -19.22 -5.99 4.13
N ILE A 239 -18.85 -6.03 2.85
CA ILE A 239 -19.81 -6.23 1.76
C ILE A 239 -20.38 -7.66 1.82
N PHE A 240 -19.52 -8.66 2.03
CA PHE A 240 -19.95 -10.04 2.20
C PHE A 240 -20.89 -10.21 3.38
N LEU A 241 -20.55 -9.60 4.52
CA LEU A 241 -21.41 -9.58 5.70
C LEU A 241 -22.76 -8.93 5.41
N HIS A 242 -22.78 -7.78 4.71
CA HIS A 242 -24.02 -7.09 4.35
C HIS A 242 -24.92 -7.91 3.43
N LEU A 243 -24.33 -8.66 2.49
CA LEU A 243 -25.05 -9.53 1.57
C LEU A 243 -25.36 -10.91 2.14
N GLY A 244 -24.88 -11.23 3.35
CA GLY A 244 -25.06 -12.55 3.97
C GLY A 244 -24.31 -13.69 3.27
N VAL A 245 -23.27 -13.39 2.50
CA VAL A 245 -22.44 -14.37 1.77
C VAL A 245 -21.12 -14.62 2.49
N ARG A 246 -20.57 -15.84 2.35
CA ARG A 246 -19.36 -16.25 3.07
C ARG A 246 -18.08 -16.16 2.24
N ASN A 247 -18.22 -16.14 0.92
CA ASN A 247 -17.09 -16.20 -0.01
C ASN A 247 -17.46 -15.63 -1.39
N ILE A 248 -16.45 -15.48 -2.23
CA ILE A 248 -16.60 -14.91 -3.56
C ILE A 248 -17.50 -15.75 -4.49
N HIS A 249 -17.55 -17.07 -4.29
CA HIS A 249 -18.38 -17.94 -5.11
C HIS A 249 -19.87 -17.74 -4.80
N GLU A 250 -20.23 -17.65 -3.53
CA GLU A 250 -21.58 -17.28 -3.09
C GLU A 250 -21.94 -15.86 -3.57
N PHE A 251 -21.00 -14.91 -3.50
CA PHE A 251 -21.20 -13.56 -4.02
C PHE A 251 -21.51 -13.55 -5.53
N ARG A 252 -20.78 -14.31 -6.35
CA ARG A 252 -21.00 -14.40 -7.81
C ARG A 252 -22.37 -14.97 -8.17
N ASN A 253 -22.94 -15.80 -7.29
CA ASN A 253 -24.26 -16.39 -7.48
C ASN A 253 -25.37 -15.61 -6.75
N CYS A 254 -25.05 -14.45 -6.18
CA CYS A 254 -26.00 -13.64 -5.42
C CYS A 254 -27.08 -13.10 -6.36
N PRO A 255 -28.39 -13.29 -6.05
CA PRO A 255 -29.45 -12.78 -6.88
C PRO A 255 -29.44 -11.24 -6.89
N THR A 256 -29.79 -10.63 -8.02
CA THR A 256 -29.78 -9.16 -8.17
C THR A 256 -30.57 -8.43 -7.09
N SER A 257 -31.69 -9.00 -6.64
CA SER A 257 -32.52 -8.44 -5.56
C SER A 257 -31.80 -8.37 -4.21
N ALA A 258 -30.86 -9.27 -3.94
CA ALA A 258 -30.05 -9.19 -2.72
C ALA A 258 -29.00 -8.06 -2.78
N MET A 259 -28.73 -7.52 -3.98
CA MET A 259 -27.84 -6.36 -4.15
C MET A 259 -28.55 -5.02 -3.98
N ASP A 260 -29.88 -4.97 -3.85
CA ASP A 260 -30.64 -3.71 -3.83
C ASP A 260 -30.14 -2.76 -2.73
N GLY A 261 -29.92 -3.27 -1.51
CA GLY A 261 -29.39 -2.46 -0.40
C GLY A 261 -27.99 -1.91 -0.66
N LEU A 262 -27.15 -2.67 -1.37
CA LEU A 262 -25.82 -2.21 -1.77
C LEU A 262 -25.91 -1.19 -2.91
N MET A 263 -26.85 -1.36 -3.83
CA MET A 263 -27.13 -0.42 -4.91
C MET A 263 -27.68 0.91 -4.40
N ASP A 264 -28.42 0.92 -3.30
CA ASP A 264 -28.86 2.15 -2.66
C ASP A 264 -27.66 2.97 -2.17
N ILE A 265 -26.66 2.34 -1.56
CA ILE A 265 -25.41 3.00 -1.15
C ILE A 265 -24.69 3.56 -2.40
N VAL A 266 -24.59 2.76 -3.45
CA VAL A 266 -23.89 3.13 -4.69
C VAL A 266 -24.55 4.34 -5.34
N LYS A 267 -25.88 4.35 -5.47
CA LYS A 267 -26.62 5.45 -6.10
C LYS A 267 -26.48 6.76 -5.31
N ASN A 268 -26.29 6.69 -4.00
CA ASN A 268 -25.99 7.87 -3.17
C ASN A 268 -24.57 8.43 -3.39
N ILE A 269 -23.64 7.63 -3.94
CA ILE A 269 -22.28 8.08 -4.29
C ILE A 269 -22.21 8.49 -5.76
N ASP A 270 -22.74 7.66 -6.64
CA ASP A 270 -22.78 7.86 -8.09
C ASP A 270 -23.97 7.11 -8.69
N SER A 271 -24.99 7.87 -9.10
CA SER A 271 -26.22 7.34 -9.68
C SER A 271 -26.04 6.64 -11.02
N ASN A 272 -24.91 6.85 -11.71
CA ASN A 272 -24.64 6.26 -13.01
C ASN A 272 -23.85 4.94 -12.91
N PHE A 273 -23.49 4.52 -11.70
CA PHE A 273 -22.71 3.31 -11.48
C PHE A 273 -23.63 2.08 -11.47
N ALA A 274 -23.34 1.11 -12.32
CA ALA A 274 -24.21 -0.05 -12.52
C ALA A 274 -23.82 -1.25 -11.62
N ALA A 275 -24.75 -2.16 -11.39
CA ALA A 275 -24.55 -3.29 -10.48
C ALA A 275 -23.49 -4.28 -10.98
N ASP A 276 -23.46 -4.53 -12.29
CA ASP A 276 -22.45 -5.36 -12.96
C ASP A 276 -21.04 -4.77 -12.81
N GLU A 277 -20.89 -3.44 -12.85
CA GLU A 277 -19.61 -2.78 -12.57
C GLU A 277 -19.11 -3.06 -11.15
N ILE A 278 -20.01 -3.16 -10.16
CA ILE A 278 -19.65 -3.49 -8.78
C ILE A 278 -19.20 -4.94 -8.69
N VAL A 279 -19.98 -5.86 -9.25
CA VAL A 279 -19.67 -7.29 -9.25
C VAL A 279 -18.28 -7.51 -9.84
N PHE A 280 -18.03 -6.94 -11.02
CA PHE A 280 -16.75 -7.01 -11.70
C PHE A 280 -15.61 -6.39 -10.90
N ALA A 281 -15.83 -5.22 -10.29
CA ALA A 281 -14.82 -4.56 -9.48
C ALA A 281 -14.49 -5.34 -8.19
N LEU A 282 -15.49 -5.94 -7.56
CA LEU A 282 -15.29 -6.71 -6.34
C LEU A 282 -14.54 -8.02 -6.64
N ASP A 283 -14.91 -8.71 -7.72
CA ASP A 283 -14.21 -9.91 -8.20
C ASP A 283 -12.72 -9.65 -8.46
N GLN A 284 -12.43 -8.62 -9.26
CA GLN A 284 -11.04 -8.28 -9.56
C GLN A 284 -10.27 -7.83 -8.33
N LEU A 285 -10.92 -7.11 -7.40
CA LEU A 285 -10.27 -6.70 -6.16
C LEU A 285 -9.91 -7.94 -5.34
N PHE A 286 -10.84 -8.88 -5.18
CA PHE A 286 -10.62 -10.12 -4.44
C PHE A 286 -9.46 -10.94 -5.00
N GLU A 287 -9.42 -11.15 -6.33
CA GLU A 287 -8.31 -11.86 -6.97
C GLU A 287 -6.96 -11.16 -6.78
N LYS A 288 -6.95 -9.83 -6.78
CA LYS A 288 -5.73 -9.05 -6.55
C LYS A 288 -5.23 -9.17 -5.11
N MET A 289 -6.14 -9.37 -4.15
CA MET A 289 -5.81 -9.57 -2.74
C MET A 289 -5.24 -10.96 -2.46
N GLN A 290 -5.52 -11.98 -3.28
CA GLN A 290 -4.99 -13.34 -3.11
C GLN A 290 -3.54 -13.53 -3.61
N LYS A 291 -2.99 -12.57 -4.36
CA LYS A 291 -1.67 -12.69 -5.00
C LYS A 291 -0.50 -12.22 -4.11
N ILE A 292 -0.69 -12.13 -2.79
CA ILE A 292 0.33 -11.68 -1.81
C ILE A 292 0.72 -12.83 -0.88
#